data_AF-A0A7W1ZTW4-F1
#
_entry.id   AF-A0A7W1ZTW4-F1
#
_cell.length_a   1.000
_cell.length_b   1.000
_cell.length_c   1.000
_cell.angle_alpha   90.00
_cell.angle_beta   90.00
_cell.angle_gamma   90.00
#
_symmetry.space_group_name_H-M   'P 1'
#
loop_
_entity.id
_entity.type
_entity.pdbx_description
1 polymer ?
#
loop_
_entity_poly.entity_id
_entity_poly.type
_entity_poly.pdbx_seq_one_letter_code
_entity_poly.pdbx_strand_id
1 'polypeptide(L)'
;MKFRFFIFISVLLVGCAVPPRSDAPAQIAPTTAQASRSIESFRFIGPETTLQEVTTKLGAPDRDVGSGLYVYAYRLSDGTDVWIGSADGSHILYVRHGTEVLFEKR
;
A
#
# COMPACT_ATOMS: atom_id res chain seq x y z
N MET A 1 46.02 -23.50 47.46
CA MET A 1 46.51 -23.80 46.08
C MET A 1 46.87 -22.47 45.42
N LYS A 2 48.15 -22.07 45.48
CA LYS A 2 49.10 -21.82 44.36
C LYS A 2 48.64 -20.80 43.29
N PHE A 3 49.14 -19.58 43.47
CA PHE A 3 49.26 -18.48 42.51
C PHE A 3 50.01 -18.95 41.24
N ARG A 4 49.50 -18.62 40.05
CA ARG A 4 50.23 -18.76 38.79
C ARG A 4 50.02 -17.52 37.91
N PHE A 5 51.12 -16.78 37.79
CA PHE A 5 51.39 -15.72 36.82
C PHE A 5 51.58 -16.37 35.44
N PHE A 6 51.01 -15.80 34.37
CA PHE A 6 51.64 -15.87 33.03
C PHE A 6 51.30 -14.62 32.23
N ILE A 7 52.37 -13.92 31.88
CA ILE A 7 52.48 -12.75 31.02
C ILE A 7 52.39 -13.22 29.55
N PHE A 8 51.86 -12.38 28.64
CA PHE A 8 52.54 -11.92 27.40
C PHE A 8 51.62 -11.67 26.18
N ILE A 9 51.83 -10.48 25.60
CA ILE A 9 51.92 -10.14 24.15
C ILE A 9 50.57 -10.03 23.41
N SER A 10 50.09 -8.82 23.13
CA SER A 10 50.45 -7.92 22.01
C SER A 10 49.88 -8.34 20.64
N VAL A 11 49.34 -7.32 19.94
CA VAL A 11 49.45 -7.07 18.48
C VAL A 11 48.29 -7.53 17.56
N LEU A 12 47.52 -6.49 17.17
CA LEU A 12 47.15 -6.05 15.81
C LEU A 12 45.87 -6.53 15.09
N LEU A 13 45.21 -5.49 14.52
CA LEU A 13 44.41 -5.43 13.29
C LEU A 13 43.03 -6.09 13.38
N VAL A 14 41.92 -5.48 12.97
CA VAL A 14 41.68 -4.85 11.67
C VAL A 14 40.58 -3.79 11.86
N GLY A 15 40.88 -2.54 11.50
CA GLY A 15 39.85 -1.55 11.25
C GLY A 15 39.20 -1.86 9.91
N CYS A 16 37.96 -2.34 9.92
CA CYS A 16 37.14 -2.35 8.71
C CYS A 16 36.68 -0.92 8.46
N ALA A 17 37.32 -0.23 7.52
CA ALA A 17 36.81 0.99 6.95
C ALA A 17 35.46 0.68 6.29
N VAL A 18 34.36 1.12 6.91
CA VAL A 18 33.03 1.10 6.33
C VAL A 18 33.03 2.08 5.15
N PRO A 19 32.80 1.65 3.90
CA PRO A 19 32.68 2.58 2.80
C PRO A 19 31.45 3.48 3.02
N PRO A 20 31.51 4.77 2.66
CA PRO A 20 30.34 5.63 2.72
C PRO A 20 29.24 5.04 1.82
N ARG A 21 28.08 4.77 2.42
CA ARG A 21 26.85 4.42 1.72
C ARG A 21 26.54 5.56 0.76
N SER A 22 26.63 5.29 -0.54
CA SER A 22 26.07 6.21 -1.54
C SER A 22 24.57 6.23 -1.34
N ASP A 23 24.08 7.26 -0.66
CA ASP A 23 22.68 7.63 -0.66
C ASP A 23 22.33 8.10 -2.08
N ALA A 24 22.01 7.15 -2.95
CA ALA A 24 21.27 7.46 -4.16
C ALA A 24 19.89 7.99 -3.72
N PRO A 25 19.45 9.17 -4.19
CA PRO A 25 18.12 9.65 -3.88
C PRO A 25 17.12 8.59 -4.34
N ALA A 26 16.23 8.21 -3.42
CA ALA A 26 15.14 7.29 -3.69
C ALA A 26 14.47 7.73 -5.00
N GLN A 27 14.65 6.91 -6.04
CA GLN A 27 13.93 7.08 -7.28
C GLN A 27 12.46 6.94 -6.92
N ILE A 28 11.74 8.06 -6.93
CA ILE A 28 10.28 8.08 -6.90
C ILE A 28 9.89 7.38 -8.20
N ALA A 29 9.74 6.06 -8.13
CA ALA A 29 9.24 5.28 -9.24
C ALA A 29 7.90 5.92 -9.62
N PRO A 30 7.69 6.29 -10.90
CA PRO A 30 6.40 6.78 -11.33
C PRO A 30 5.39 5.71 -10.98
N THR A 31 4.46 6.03 -10.08
CA THR A 31 3.28 5.22 -9.80
C THR A 31 2.71 4.83 -11.16
N THR A 32 2.72 3.52 -11.44
CA THR A 32 2.21 2.90 -12.66
C THR A 32 1.02 3.71 -13.16
N ALA A 33 1.19 4.31 -14.35
CA ALA A 33 0.25 5.19 -15.00
C ALA A 33 -1.20 4.85 -14.62
N GLN A 34 -1.71 5.52 -13.58
CA GLN A 34 -3.09 5.38 -13.18
C GLN A 34 -3.88 5.87 -14.38
N ALA A 35 -4.61 4.96 -15.04
CA ALA A 35 -5.61 5.38 -16.01
C ALA A 35 -6.40 6.52 -15.37
N SER A 36 -6.59 7.63 -16.08
CA SER A 36 -7.27 8.82 -15.55
C SER A 36 -8.72 8.48 -15.21
N ARG A 37 -8.95 7.91 -14.02
CA ARG A 37 -10.27 7.53 -13.52
C ARG A 37 -11.04 8.81 -13.21
N SER A 38 -12.33 8.77 -13.50
CA SER A 38 -13.32 9.77 -13.08
C SER A 38 -14.42 9.08 -12.29
N ILE A 39 -15.24 9.85 -11.58
CA ILE A 39 -16.38 9.31 -10.83
C ILE A 39 -17.33 8.47 -11.70
N GLU A 40 -17.50 8.84 -12.97
CA GLU A 40 -18.34 8.13 -13.94
C GLU A 40 -17.85 6.70 -14.20
N SER A 41 -16.56 6.43 -13.99
CA SER A 41 -15.99 5.08 -14.13
C SER A 41 -16.57 4.08 -13.13
N PHE A 42 -17.20 4.55 -12.05
CA PHE A 42 -17.75 3.73 -10.95
C PHE A 42 -19.27 3.55 -11.03
N ARG A 43 -19.96 4.25 -11.92
CA ARG A 43 -21.44 4.24 -12.02
C ARG A 43 -22.04 2.89 -12.45
N PHE A 44 -21.21 1.95 -12.93
CA PHE A 44 -21.66 0.60 -13.27
C PHE A 44 -21.87 -0.31 -12.05
N ILE A 45 -21.38 0.08 -10.87
CA ILE A 45 -21.43 -0.75 -9.68
C ILE A 45 -22.88 -0.84 -9.18
N GLY A 46 -23.36 -2.07 -9.00
CA GLY A 46 -24.68 -2.38 -8.50
C GLY A 46 -24.69 -3.57 -7.51
N PRO A 47 -25.88 -4.07 -7.14
CA PRO A 47 -26.06 -5.08 -6.08
C PRO A 47 -25.24 -6.36 -6.23
N GLU A 48 -25.07 -6.81 -7.48
CA GLU A 48 -24.36 -8.06 -7.81
C GLU A 48 -22.89 -7.82 -8.17
N THR A 49 -22.44 -6.56 -8.23
CA THR A 49 -21.07 -6.26 -8.61
C THR A 49 -20.09 -6.68 -7.52
N THR A 50 -19.05 -7.41 -7.92
CA THR A 50 -18.00 -7.87 -7.00
C THR A 50 -16.77 -6.97 -7.03
N LEU A 51 -15.96 -7.00 -5.97
CA LEU A 51 -14.65 -6.35 -5.96
C LEU A 51 -13.71 -6.88 -7.06
N GLN A 52 -13.84 -8.16 -7.43
CA GLN A 52 -13.08 -8.74 -8.54
C GLN A 52 -13.45 -8.08 -9.88
N GLU A 53 -14.74 -7.87 -10.14
CA GLU A 53 -15.18 -7.19 -11.36
C GLU A 53 -14.72 -5.73 -11.40
N VAL A 54 -14.78 -5.04 -10.25
CA VAL A 54 -14.26 -3.68 -10.13
C VAL A 54 -12.77 -3.63 -10.44
N THR A 55 -11.97 -4.50 -9.83
CA THR A 55 -10.52 -4.52 -10.05
C THR A 55 -10.15 -4.98 -11.46
N THR A 56 -10.94 -5.86 -12.08
CA THR A 56 -10.78 -6.24 -13.48
C THR A 56 -11.02 -5.06 -14.41
N LYS A 57 -12.03 -4.23 -14.14
CA LYS A 57 -12.41 -3.12 -15.00
C LYS A 57 -11.60 -1.85 -14.77
N LEU A 58 -11.28 -1.54 -13.53
CA LEU A 58 -10.64 -0.28 -13.12
C LEU A 58 -9.18 -0.45 -12.72
N GLY A 59 -8.67 -1.69 -12.67
CA GLY A 59 -7.36 -2.03 -12.12
C GLY A 59 -7.38 -2.18 -10.60
N ALA A 60 -6.21 -2.53 -10.05
CA ALA A 60 -6.02 -2.63 -8.61
C ALA A 60 -6.36 -1.30 -7.90
N PRO A 61 -6.83 -1.35 -6.65
CA PRO A 61 -7.00 -0.14 -5.85
C PRO A 61 -5.64 0.49 -5.56
N ASP A 62 -5.65 1.79 -5.34
CA ASP A 62 -4.41 2.52 -5.08
C ASP A 62 -3.97 2.33 -3.63
N ARG A 63 -4.94 2.09 -2.73
CA ARG A 63 -4.71 1.70 -1.33
C ARG A 63 -5.81 0.77 -0.84
N ASP A 64 -5.47 -0.13 0.07
CA ASP A 64 -6.42 -0.79 0.98
C ASP A 64 -6.23 -0.18 2.36
N VAL A 65 -7.27 0.49 2.88
CA VAL A 65 -7.23 1.26 4.13
C VAL A 65 -8.07 0.64 5.24
N GLY A 66 -8.56 -0.58 5.03
CA GLY A 66 -9.42 -1.26 5.99
C GLY A 66 -8.65 -1.86 7.17
N SER A 67 -9.32 -1.96 8.32
CA SER A 67 -8.76 -2.50 9.57
C SER A 67 -9.55 -3.70 10.10
N GLY A 68 -9.92 -4.61 9.20
CA GLY A 68 -10.84 -5.73 9.47
C GLY A 68 -12.05 -5.79 8.53
N LEU A 69 -12.17 -4.81 7.64
CA LEU A 69 -12.99 -4.84 6.41
C LEU A 69 -12.05 -4.58 5.23
N TYR A 70 -12.48 -4.90 4.02
CA TYR A 70 -11.78 -4.50 2.80
C TYR A 70 -12.27 -3.10 2.43
N VAL A 71 -11.38 -2.11 2.42
CA VAL A 71 -11.73 -0.73 2.04
C VAL A 71 -10.78 -0.25 0.97
N TYR A 72 -11.19 -0.41 -0.27
CA TYR A 72 -10.41 -0.06 -1.45
C TYR A 72 -10.58 1.41 -1.78
N ALA A 73 -9.48 2.15 -1.81
CA ALA A 73 -9.43 3.55 -2.21
C ALA A 73 -8.86 3.68 -3.62
N TYR A 74 -9.62 4.35 -4.49
CA TYR A 74 -9.23 4.69 -5.86
C TYR A 74 -9.09 6.21 -6.00
N ARG A 75 -7.88 6.67 -6.29
CA ARG A 75 -7.56 8.06 -6.61
C ARG A 75 -8.11 8.40 -7.99
N LEU A 76 -8.89 9.47 -8.06
CA LEU A 76 -9.41 10.05 -9.28
C LEU A 76 -8.44 11.09 -9.84
N SER A 77 -8.62 11.43 -11.12
CA SER A 77 -7.86 12.45 -11.84
C SER A 77 -7.99 13.86 -11.26
N ASP A 78 -9.09 14.16 -10.57
CA ASP A 78 -9.29 15.43 -9.86
C ASP A 78 -8.60 15.47 -8.47
N GLY A 79 -7.90 14.40 -8.10
CA GLY A 79 -7.18 14.28 -6.84
C GLY A 79 -8.02 13.77 -5.66
N THR A 80 -9.33 13.56 -5.84
CA THR A 80 -10.21 12.99 -4.82
C THR A 80 -10.17 11.45 -4.83
N ASP A 81 -10.80 10.80 -3.84
CA ASP A 81 -10.82 9.34 -3.73
C ASP A 81 -12.26 8.79 -3.77
N VAL A 82 -12.48 7.69 -4.50
CA VAL A 82 -13.66 6.83 -4.36
C VAL A 82 -13.30 5.67 -3.44
N TRP A 83 -14.16 5.41 -2.45
CA TRP A 83 -13.96 4.34 -1.47
C TRP A 83 -14.99 3.25 -1.69
N ILE A 84 -14.54 2.00 -1.76
CA ILE A 84 -15.37 0.82 -1.95
C ILE A 84 -15.17 -0.10 -0.75
N GLY A 85 -16.23 -0.34 0.01
CA GLY A 85 -16.20 -1.20 1.18
C GLY A 85 -16.77 -2.59 0.90
N SER A 86 -16.14 -3.62 1.45
CA SER A 86 -16.63 -4.99 1.48
C SER A 86 -16.29 -5.66 2.81
N ALA A 87 -17.20 -6.45 3.36
CA ALA A 87 -16.93 -7.22 4.58
C ALA A 87 -16.22 -8.56 4.31
N ASP A 88 -16.51 -9.18 3.17
CA ASP A 88 -16.01 -10.52 2.83
C ASP A 88 -14.93 -10.50 1.73
N GLY A 89 -14.60 -9.31 1.21
CA GLY A 89 -13.61 -9.13 0.14
C GLY A 89 -14.15 -9.50 -1.24
N SER A 90 -15.45 -9.78 -1.35
CA SER A 90 -16.11 -10.13 -2.60
C SER A 90 -17.27 -9.19 -2.90
N HIS A 91 -18.28 -9.16 -2.05
CA HIS A 91 -19.50 -8.39 -2.28
C HIS A 91 -19.34 -6.95 -1.79
N ILE A 92 -19.75 -6.01 -2.62
CA ILE A 92 -19.68 -4.59 -2.29
C ILE A 92 -20.80 -4.24 -1.30
N LEU A 93 -20.44 -3.58 -0.21
CA LEU A 93 -21.37 -3.02 0.78
C LEU A 93 -21.70 -1.57 0.46
N TYR A 94 -20.69 -0.78 0.09
CA TYR A 94 -20.89 0.63 -0.28
C TYR A 94 -19.84 1.10 -1.28
N VAL A 95 -20.19 2.16 -2.01
CA VAL A 95 -19.31 2.99 -2.83
C VAL A 95 -19.59 4.45 -2.50
N ARG A 96 -18.57 5.19 -2.08
CA ARG A 96 -18.70 6.60 -1.68
C ARG A 96 -17.64 7.47 -2.34
N HIS A 97 -18.03 8.71 -2.63
CA HIS A 97 -17.14 9.79 -3.05
C HIS A 97 -17.35 10.98 -2.10
N GLY A 98 -16.50 11.08 -1.08
CA GLY A 98 -16.72 12.03 0.02
C GLY A 98 -18.07 11.80 0.72
N THR A 99 -19.00 12.75 0.57
CA THR A 99 -20.36 12.66 1.13
C THR A 99 -21.39 12.07 0.16
N GLU A 100 -21.06 11.94 -1.13
CA GLU A 100 -21.94 11.32 -2.12
C GLU A 100 -21.90 9.80 -1.98
N VAL A 101 -23.09 9.19 -1.95
CA VAL A 101 -23.27 7.73 -1.99
C VAL A 101 -23.54 7.33 -3.43
N LEU A 102 -22.60 6.61 -4.06
CA LEU A 102 -22.77 6.11 -5.42
C LEU A 102 -23.52 4.77 -5.43
N PHE A 103 -23.29 3.96 -4.39
CA PHE A 103 -23.98 2.69 -4.17
C PHE A 103 -23.94 2.35 -2.68
N GLU A 104 -25.03 1.79 -2.16
CA GLU A 104 -25.10 1.25 -0.79
C GLU A 104 -26.06 0.07 -0.80
N LYS A 105 -25.59 -1.07 -0.28
CA LYS A 105 -26.40 -2.27 -0.15
C LYS A 105 -27.43 -2.03 0.95
N ARG A 106 -28.71 -2.05 0.56
CA ARG A 106 -29.85 -1.88 1.46
C ARG A 106 -30.24 -3.18 2.13
#